data_AF-A0A7R9GY63-F1
#
_entry.id   AF-A0A7R9GY63-F1
#
_cell.length_a   1.000
_cell.length_b   1.000
_cell.length_c   1.000
_cell.angle_alpha   90.00
_cell.angle_beta   90.00
_cell.angle_gamma   90.00
#
_symmetry.space_group_name_H-M   'P 1'
#
loop_
_entity.id
_entity.type
_entity.pdbx_description
1 polymer ?
#
loop_
_entity_poly.entity_id
_entity_poly.type
_entity_poly.pdbx_seq_one_letter_code
_entity_poly.pdbx_strand_id
1 'polypeptide(L)'
;MIISGNETVEDIADRLNIPISEVDPRSAKAAVVHGSELREMSEDQLHEILRNHTEIVFARTSPQQKLTIVEGCQELGAIVAVTGDGVNDSPALKKADIGMLLYFP
;
A
#
# COMPACT_ATOMS: atom_id res chain seq x y z
N MET A 1 0.60 -10.70 -6.78
CA MET A 1 -0.68 -10.51 -6.09
C MET A 1 -1.60 -9.87 -7.13
N ILE A 2 -2.76 -10.46 -7.42
CA ILE A 2 -3.74 -9.91 -8.37
C ILE A 2 -4.81 -9.24 -7.50
N ILE A 3 -5.11 -7.98 -7.79
CA ILE A 3 -6.28 -7.30 -7.23
C ILE A 3 -7.49 -7.88 -7.97
N SER A 4 -8.17 -8.85 -7.35
CA SER A 4 -9.26 -9.58 -8.00
C SER A 4 -10.60 -9.01 -7.55
N GLY A 5 -11.17 -8.12 -8.37
CA GLY A 5 -12.57 -7.66 -8.21
C GLY A 5 -12.77 -6.16 -8.03
N ASN A 6 -11.70 -5.39 -7.87
CA ASN A 6 -11.73 -3.92 -7.82
C ASN A 6 -10.82 -3.32 -8.89
N GLU A 7 -11.27 -2.20 -9.46
CA GLU A 7 -10.59 -1.50 -10.55
C GLU A 7 -9.54 -0.51 -10.00
N THR A 8 -8.38 -0.47 -10.64
CA THR A 8 -7.40 0.62 -10.46
C THR A 8 -7.77 1.83 -11.32
N VAL A 9 -7.04 2.93 -11.18
CA VAL A 9 -7.23 4.12 -12.00
C VAL A 9 -6.99 3.81 -13.50
N GLU A 10 -6.02 2.94 -13.78
CA GLU A 10 -5.72 2.44 -15.13
C GLU A 10 -6.89 1.64 -15.70
N ASP A 11 -7.47 0.72 -14.92
CA ASP A 11 -8.63 -0.08 -15.36
C ASP A 11 -9.84 0.82 -15.69
N ILE A 12 -10.07 1.86 -14.88
CA ILE A 12 -11.16 2.82 -15.11
C ILE A 12 -10.90 3.65 -16.37
N ALA A 13 -9.66 4.12 -16.58
CA ALA A 13 -9.28 4.88 -17.76
C ALA A 13 -9.51 4.07 -19.05
N ASP A 14 -9.06 2.81 -19.04
CA ASP A 14 -9.23 1.88 -20.17
C ASP A 14 -10.70 1.59 -20.46
N ARG A 15 -11.51 1.34 -19.42
CA ARG A 15 -12.95 1.08 -19.57
C ARG A 15 -13.72 2.28 -20.11
N LEU A 16 -13.38 3.49 -19.66
CA LEU A 16 -14.03 4.73 -20.08
C LEU A 16 -13.45 5.28 -21.39
N ASN A 17 -12.31 4.75 -21.84
CA ASN A 17 -11.56 5.22 -22.99
C ASN A 17 -11.22 6.72 -22.89
N ILE A 18 -10.72 7.12 -21.72
CA ILE A 18 -10.25 8.47 -21.41
C ILE A 18 -8.80 8.43 -20.92
N PRO A 19 -8.04 9.53 -21.00
CA PRO A 19 -6.71 9.60 -20.38
C PRO A 19 -6.78 9.36 -18.86
N ILE A 20 -5.76 8.70 -18.29
CA ILE A 20 -5.64 8.48 -16.83
C ILE A 20 -5.75 9.80 -16.04
N SER A 21 -5.24 10.89 -16.59
CA SER A 21 -5.32 12.24 -15.99
C SER A 21 -6.75 12.78 -15.83
N GLU A 22 -7.72 12.20 -16.53
CA GLU A 22 -9.15 12.58 -16.44
C GLU A 22 -9.95 11.68 -15.50
N VAL A 23 -9.35 10.61 -14.97
CA VAL A 23 -9.98 9.74 -13.97
C VAL A 23 -9.84 10.37 -12.59
N ASP A 24 -10.94 10.52 -11.86
CA ASP A 24 -10.89 10.84 -10.43
C ASP A 24 -10.28 9.63 -9.69
N PRO A 25 -9.08 9.76 -9.07
CA PRO A 25 -8.43 8.65 -8.39
C PRO A 25 -9.30 8.04 -7.28
N ARG A 26 -10.19 8.83 -6.66
CA ARG A 26 -11.09 8.35 -5.60
C ARG A 26 -12.20 7.43 -6.10
N SER A 27 -12.41 7.36 -7.43
CA SER A 27 -13.32 6.41 -8.04
C SER A 27 -12.74 4.98 -8.09
N ALA A 28 -11.41 4.84 -8.01
CA ALA A 28 -10.73 3.56 -7.95
C ALA A 28 -10.70 3.03 -6.51
N LYS A 29 -11.22 1.82 -6.28
CA LYS A 29 -11.14 1.16 -4.97
C LYS A 29 -9.76 0.55 -4.72
N ALA A 30 -9.03 0.28 -5.80
CA ALA A 30 -7.73 -0.34 -5.76
C ALA A 30 -6.61 0.63 -6.18
N ALA A 31 -5.45 0.52 -5.54
CA ALA A 31 -4.26 1.27 -5.90
C ALA A 31 -3.01 0.38 -5.90
N VAL A 32 -2.14 0.59 -6.88
CA VAL A 32 -0.79 0.02 -6.91
C VAL A 32 0.19 1.17 -6.73
N VAL A 33 1.06 1.08 -5.72
CA VAL A 33 2.06 2.10 -5.42
C VAL A 33 3.44 1.45 -5.47
N HIS A 34 4.29 1.88 -6.39
CA HIS A 34 5.67 1.41 -6.43
C HIS A 34 6.53 2.08 -5.36
N GLY A 35 7.54 1.36 -4.87
CA GLY A 35 8.51 1.91 -3.92
C GLY A 35 9.27 3.14 -4.45
N SER A 36 9.37 3.33 -5.77
CA SER A 36 9.89 4.58 -6.34
C SER A 36 8.98 5.76 -6.07
N GLU A 37 7.67 5.58 -6.24
CA GLU A 37 6.65 6.62 -6.03
C GLU A 37 6.51 6.93 -4.54
N LEU A 38 6.45 5.89 -3.70
CA LEU A 38 6.38 6.04 -2.24
C LEU A 38 7.55 6.84 -1.66
N ARG A 39 8.71 6.82 -2.31
CA ARG A 39 9.88 7.61 -1.88
C ARG A 39 9.68 9.11 -2.06
N GLU A 40 8.91 9.49 -3.05
CA GLU A 40 8.65 10.89 -3.42
C GLU A 40 7.38 11.43 -2.75
N MET A 41 6.56 10.55 -2.18
CA MET A 41 5.34 10.92 -1.46
C MET A 41 5.64 11.60 -0.12
N SER A 42 4.85 12.63 0.19
CA SER A 42 4.72 13.13 1.54
C SER A 42 3.86 12.20 2.41
N GLU A 43 3.92 12.40 3.72
CA GLU A 43 3.07 11.69 4.68
C GLU A 43 1.57 11.90 4.38
N ASP A 44 1.17 13.14 4.09
CA ASP A 44 -0.22 13.46 3.72
C ASP A 44 -0.68 12.72 2.45
N GLN A 45 0.20 12.57 1.45
CA GLN A 45 -0.12 11.82 0.22
C GLN A 45 -0.28 10.33 0.50
N LEU A 46 0.58 9.76 1.35
CA LEU A 46 0.43 8.37 1.80
C LEU A 46 -0.88 8.20 2.57
N HIS A 47 -1.22 9.10 3.49
CA HIS A 47 -2.48 9.06 4.23
C HIS A 47 -3.70 9.18 3.31
N GLU A 48 -3.64 10.01 2.27
CA GLU A 48 -4.71 10.12 1.28
C GLU A 48 -4.94 8.78 0.55
N ILE A 49 -3.86 8.12 0.13
CA ILE A 49 -3.94 6.80 -0.50
C ILE A 49 -4.55 5.77 0.47
N LEU A 50 -4.05 5.71 1.70
CA LEU A 50 -4.50 4.77 2.73
C LEU A 50 -5.97 4.96 3.13
N ARG A 51 -6.51 6.19 3.03
CA ARG A 51 -7.91 6.50 3.36
C ARG A 51 -8.87 6.23 2.20
N ASN A 52 -8.44 6.49 0.97
CA ASN A 52 -9.34 6.51 -0.19
C ASN A 52 -9.42 5.18 -0.93
N HIS A 53 -8.41 4.31 -0.79
CA HIS A 53 -8.36 3.02 -1.45
C HIS A 53 -8.48 1.88 -0.43
N THR A 54 -9.43 0.97 -0.65
CA THR A 54 -9.65 -0.18 0.24
C THR A 54 -8.69 -1.33 -0.05
N GLU A 55 -8.13 -1.40 -1.26
CA GLU A 55 -7.17 -2.43 -1.66
C GLU A 55 -5.90 -1.78 -2.20
N ILE A 56 -4.79 -1.97 -1.50
CA ILE A 56 -3.54 -1.29 -1.84
C ILE A 56 -2.42 -2.31 -1.95
N VAL A 57 -1.68 -2.26 -3.06
CA VAL A 57 -0.47 -3.05 -3.26
C VAL A 57 0.73 -2.12 -3.30
N PHE A 58 1.54 -2.14 -2.25
CA PHE A 58 2.85 -1.50 -2.25
C PHE A 58 3.90 -2.45 -2.87
N ALA A 59 4.30 -2.17 -4.10
CA ALA A 59 5.18 -3.04 -4.88
C ALA A 59 6.65 -2.57 -4.83
N ARG A 60 7.59 -3.53 -4.82
CA ARG A 60 9.05 -3.25 -4.88
C ARG A 60 9.54 -2.31 -3.76
N THR A 61 9.03 -2.48 -2.55
CA THR A 61 9.38 -1.66 -1.38
C THR A 61 10.66 -2.12 -0.70
N SER A 62 11.40 -1.16 -0.14
CA SER A 62 12.52 -1.42 0.76
C SER A 62 12.05 -1.75 2.20
N PRO A 63 12.91 -2.32 3.06
CA PRO A 63 12.59 -2.55 4.47
C PRO A 63 12.12 -1.28 5.20
N GLN A 64 12.76 -0.13 4.93
CA GLN A 64 12.37 1.16 5.51
C GLN A 64 10.99 1.61 5.03
N GLN A 65 10.67 1.38 3.76
CA GLN A 65 9.36 1.75 3.21
C GLN A 65 8.23 0.89 3.78
N LYS A 66 8.49 -0.39 4.05
CA LYS A 66 7.53 -1.24 4.77
C LYS A 66 7.23 -0.70 6.17
N LEU A 67 8.25 -0.19 6.87
CA LEU A 67 8.06 0.48 8.16
C LEU A 67 7.20 1.74 8.02
N THR A 68 7.48 2.59 7.04
CA THR A 68 6.68 3.81 6.76
C THR A 68 5.21 3.48 6.49
N ILE A 69 4.92 2.40 5.77
CA ILE A 69 3.54 1.96 5.52
C ILE A 69 2.84 1.55 6.82
N VAL A 70 3.53 0.79 7.68
CA VAL A 70 2.99 0.39 8.99
C VAL A 70 2.69 1.63 9.85
N GLU A 71 3.62 2.57 9.90
CA GLU A 71 3.47 3.83 10.64
C GLU A 71 2.29 4.65 10.13
N GLY A 72 2.17 4.85 8.82
CA GLY A 72 1.04 5.56 8.23
C GLY A 72 -0.30 4.91 8.57
N CYS A 73 -0.40 3.57 8.55
CA CYS A 73 -1.61 2.86 8.99
C CYS A 73 -1.92 3.09 10.47
N GLN A 74 -0.90 3.04 11.34
CA GLN A 74 -1.06 3.26 12.79
C GLN A 74 -1.45 4.70 13.12
N GLU A 75 -0.89 5.69 12.43
CA GLU A 75 -1.23 7.12 12.56
C GLU A 75 -2.69 7.40 12.21
N LEU A 76 -3.26 6.61 11.28
CA LEU A 76 -4.69 6.63 10.96
C LEU A 76 -5.56 5.89 11.98
N GLY A 77 -4.99 5.41 13.08
CA GLY A 77 -5.68 4.74 14.18
C GLY A 77 -5.97 3.26 13.92
N ALA A 78 -5.36 2.66 12.89
CA ALA A 78 -5.49 1.22 12.65
C ALA A 78 -4.63 0.40 13.61
N ILE A 79 -5.14 -0.75 14.02
CA ILE A 79 -4.31 -1.80 14.64
C ILE A 79 -3.69 -2.62 13.51
N VAL A 80 -2.37 -2.67 13.44
CA VAL A 80 -1.64 -3.22 12.30
C VAL A 80 -1.01 -4.57 12.66
N ALA A 81 -1.35 -5.58 11.87
CA ALA A 81 -0.66 -6.86 11.89
C ALA A 81 0.26 -6.98 10.66
N VAL A 82 1.50 -7.41 10.87
CA VAL A 82 2.46 -7.68 9.79
C VAL A 82 2.83 -9.15 9.81
N THR A 83 2.79 -9.78 8.64
CA THR A 83 3.26 -11.15 8.41
C THR A 83 4.42 -11.12 7.44
N GLY A 84 5.55 -11.74 7.79
CA GLY A 84 6.75 -11.75 6.94
C GLY A 84 7.67 -12.92 7.28
N ASP A 85 8.64 -13.19 6.43
CA ASP A 85 9.46 -14.42 6.46
C ASP A 85 10.94 -14.16 6.79
N GLY A 86 11.35 -12.92 7.09
CA GLY A 86 12.75 -12.69 7.47
C GLY A 86 13.21 -11.26 7.75
N VAL A 87 14.49 -11.05 7.48
CA VAL A 87 15.26 -9.83 7.81
C VAL A 87 14.71 -8.57 7.16
N ASN A 88 14.15 -8.70 5.95
CA ASN A 88 13.60 -7.58 5.19
C ASN A 88 12.32 -7.01 5.81
N ASP A 89 11.58 -7.81 6.56
CA ASP A 89 10.35 -7.39 7.25
C ASP A 89 10.61 -7.05 8.71
N SER A 90 11.81 -7.32 9.23
CA SER A 90 12.12 -7.19 10.66
C SER A 90 11.79 -5.82 11.26
N PRO A 91 12.06 -4.68 10.60
CA PRO A 91 11.65 -3.37 11.12
C PRO A 91 10.13 -3.23 11.22
N ALA A 92 9.40 -3.60 10.17
CA ALA A 92 7.95 -3.52 10.09
C ALA A 92 7.27 -4.49 11.07
N LEU A 93 7.76 -5.73 11.17
CA LEU A 93 7.32 -6.75 12.13
C LEU A 93 7.46 -6.29 13.57
N LYS A 94 8.56 -5.59 13.89
CA LYS A 94 8.80 -5.07 15.24
C LYS A 94 7.92 -3.86 15.56
N LYS A 95 7.57 -3.06 14.56
CA LYS A 95 6.74 -1.85 14.72
C LYS A 95 5.25 -2.17 14.82
N ALA A 96 4.80 -3.19 14.09
CA ALA A 96 3.41 -3.63 14.08
C ALA A 96 2.90 -3.94 15.49
N ASP A 97 1.61 -3.72 15.71
CA ASP A 97 0.94 -4.11 16.95
C ASP A 97 1.00 -5.63 17.15
N ILE A 98 0.98 -6.39 16.04
CA ILE A 98 1.17 -7.83 16.01
C ILE A 98 2.11 -8.20 14.87
N GLY A 99 3.30 -8.70 15.19
CA GLY A 99 4.25 -9.24 14.22
C GLY A 99 4.25 -10.76 14.20
N MET A 100 4.04 -11.37 13.03
CA MET A 100 4.14 -12.82 12.82
C MET A 100 5.28 -13.16 11.86
N LEU A 101 6.26 -13.91 12.36
CA LEU A 101 7.34 -14.47 11.56
C LEU A 101 6.96 -15.83 11.03
N LEU A 102 6.98 -15.98 9.72
CA LEU A 102 6.82 -17.26 9.04
C LEU A 102 8.18 -17.95 8.96
N TYR A 103 8.31 -19.06 9.68
CA TYR A 103 9.48 -19.92 9.59
C TYR A 103 9.18 -21.06 8.61
N PHE A 104 9.92 -21.10 7.51
CA PHE A 104 9.93 -22.26 6.60
C PHE A 104 11.27 -23.01 6.81
N PRO A 105 11.21 -24.30 7.20
CA PRO A 105 12.40 -25.14 7.38
C PRO A 105 13.09 -25.50 6.05
#